data_AF-A0A7S4A620-F1
#
_entry.id   AF-A0A7S4A620-F1
#
_cell.length_a   1.000
_cell.length_b   1.000
_cell.length_c   1.000
_cell.angle_alpha   90.00
_cell.angle_beta   90.00
_cell.angle_gamma   90.00
#
_symmetry.space_group_name_H-M   'P 1'
#
loop_
_entity.id
_entity.type
_entity.pdbx_description
1 polymer ?
#
loop_
_entity_poly.entity_id
_entity_poly.type
_entity_poly.pdbx_seq_one_letter_code
_entity_poly.pdbx_strand_id
1 'polypeptide(L)'
;MALSGPPPPPVSRFTRTAPPRSPAELVSLVSNYLFDLFDANSMDEYKALEALEDQCMPHTDPDSEEFSFAQQELHATFVRLLESYVEAYIRSLGRTLADFYDALRELKDGSGAPMLDASDCLDTLYEMEDIRCWIDGVKARVRYKRLHGSKVS
;
A
#
# COMPACT_ATOMS: atom_id res chain seq x y z
N MET A 1 20.99 -17.20 -12.00
CA MET A 1 20.73 -15.78 -12.30
C MET A 1 20.03 -15.19 -11.10
N ALA A 2 20.68 -14.31 -10.36
CA ALA A 2 20.04 -13.64 -9.23
C ALA A 2 19.04 -12.63 -9.78
N LEU A 3 17.76 -12.84 -9.49
CA LEU A 3 16.72 -11.82 -9.70
C LEU A 3 16.97 -10.74 -8.65
N SER A 4 17.83 -9.77 -8.98
CA SER A 4 17.88 -8.52 -8.24
C SER A 4 16.50 -7.90 -8.35
N GLY A 5 15.76 -7.90 -7.24
CA GLY A 5 14.48 -7.21 -7.14
C GLY A 5 14.62 -5.75 -7.58
N PRO A 6 13.50 -5.09 -7.92
CA PRO A 6 13.52 -3.69 -8.30
C PRO A 6 14.28 -2.88 -7.24
N PRO A 7 15.13 -1.91 -7.65
CA PRO A 7 15.87 -1.09 -6.70
C PRO A 7 14.88 -0.43 -5.73
N PRO A 8 15.27 -0.26 -4.44
CA PRO A 8 14.42 0.39 -3.48
C PRO A 8 14.05 1.77 -4.04
N PRO A 9 12.76 2.09 -4.06
CA PRO A 9 12.29 3.27 -4.77
C PRO A 9 12.86 4.54 -4.14
N PRO A 10 13.08 5.60 -4.94
CA PRO A 10 13.52 6.88 -4.42
C PRO A 10 12.43 7.43 -3.49
N VAL A 11 12.81 7.63 -2.24
CA VAL A 11 12.05 8.21 -1.12
C VAL A 11 11.89 9.72 -1.43
N SER A 12 11.18 10.06 -2.52
CA SER A 12 11.44 11.27 -3.31
C SER A 12 10.84 12.55 -2.73
N ARG A 13 10.07 12.50 -1.63
CA ARG A 13 9.39 13.69 -1.12
C ARG A 13 9.29 13.84 0.38
N PHE A 14 9.98 13.03 1.16
CA PHE A 14 9.87 13.13 2.61
C PHE A 14 10.64 14.36 3.08
N THR A 15 9.91 15.47 3.18
CA THR A 15 10.31 16.63 3.96
C THR A 15 10.81 16.09 5.28
N ARG A 16 12.11 16.26 5.55
CA ARG A 16 12.80 15.77 6.74
C ARG A 16 11.93 16.00 7.98
N THR A 17 11.17 14.99 8.35
CA THR A 17 10.28 14.99 9.50
C THR A 17 11.17 14.78 10.71
N ALA A 18 10.92 15.52 11.78
CA ALA A 18 11.62 15.26 13.02
C ALA A 18 11.34 13.81 13.45
N PRO A 19 12.31 13.09 14.03
CA PRO A 19 12.06 11.75 14.54
C PRO A 19 10.88 11.76 15.52
N PRO A 20 9.97 10.77 15.46
CA PRO A 20 8.80 10.71 16.33
C PRO A 20 9.23 10.63 17.79
N ARG A 21 8.56 11.38 18.66
CA ARG A 21 8.86 11.50 20.09
C ARG A 21 8.12 10.46 20.95
N SER A 22 7.12 9.79 20.37
CA SER A 22 6.34 8.75 21.05
C SER A 22 5.88 7.64 20.09
N PRO A 23 5.51 6.46 20.62
CA PRO A 23 4.88 5.39 19.83
C PRO A 23 3.64 5.85 19.06
N ALA A 24 2.77 6.63 19.70
CA ALA A 24 1.56 7.19 19.08
C ALA A 24 1.88 8.10 17.90
N GLU A 25 2.93 8.93 18.02
CA GLU A 25 3.37 9.82 16.95
C GLU A 25 3.97 9.03 15.76
N LEU A 26 4.74 7.97 16.03
CA LEU A 26 5.24 7.10 14.96
C LEU A 26 4.08 6.47 14.18
N VAL A 27 3.10 5.90 14.89
CA VAL A 27 1.95 5.26 14.24
C VAL A 27 1.13 6.29 13.44
N SER A 28 0.82 7.45 14.03
CA SER A 28 0.10 8.52 13.32
C SER A 28 0.83 9.01 12.05
N LEU A 29 2.16 9.14 12.10
CA LEU A 29 2.94 9.53 10.93
C LEU A 29 2.88 8.49 9.80
N VAL A 30 2.90 7.20 10.15
CA VAL A 30 2.76 6.09 9.19
C VAL A 30 1.34 6.02 8.63
N SER A 31 0.32 6.20 9.47
CA SER A 31 -1.08 6.30 9.04
C SER A 31 -1.27 7.42 8.03
N ASN A 32 -0.81 8.64 8.34
CA ASN A 32 -0.91 9.79 7.44
C ASN A 32 -0.19 9.54 6.11
N TYR A 33 0.97 8.88 6.15
CA TYR A 33 1.68 8.52 4.93
C TYR A 33 0.87 7.57 4.05
N LEU A 34 0.24 6.54 4.62
CA LEU A 34 -0.62 5.64 3.84
C LEU A 34 -1.85 6.37 3.29
N PHE A 35 -2.47 7.26 4.07
CA PHE A 35 -3.56 8.09 3.58
C PHE A 35 -3.11 8.95 2.40
N ASP A 36 -1.99 9.67 2.51
CA ASP A 36 -1.46 10.48 1.41
C ASP A 36 -1.13 9.62 0.17
N LEU A 37 -0.59 8.43 0.38
CA LEU A 37 -0.25 7.50 -0.70
C LEU A 37 -1.48 7.10 -1.52
N PHE A 38 -2.60 6.77 -0.87
CA PHE A 38 -3.81 6.27 -1.54
C PHE A 38 -4.88 7.33 -1.85
N ASP A 39 -4.90 8.47 -1.15
CA ASP A 39 -5.88 9.54 -1.37
C ASP A 39 -5.37 10.59 -2.36
N ALA A 40 -4.09 10.98 -2.25
CA ALA A 40 -3.55 12.03 -3.10
C ALA A 40 -3.25 11.57 -4.54
N ASN A 41 -3.18 10.25 -4.80
CA ASN A 41 -2.96 9.57 -6.10
C ASN A 41 -1.86 10.18 -7.00
N SER A 42 -0.97 10.97 -6.43
CA SER A 42 -0.01 11.82 -7.14
C SER A 42 1.42 11.56 -6.72
N MET A 43 1.60 10.72 -5.71
CA MET A 43 2.89 10.19 -5.28
C MET A 43 3.44 9.26 -6.37
N ASP A 44 4.75 9.30 -6.61
CA ASP A 44 5.37 8.44 -7.62
C ASP A 44 5.33 6.97 -7.15
N GLU A 45 5.35 6.78 -5.83
CA GLU A 45 5.10 5.52 -5.14
C GLU A 45 3.73 4.93 -5.51
N TYR A 46 2.68 5.75 -5.50
CA TYR A 46 1.34 5.34 -5.91
C TYR A 46 1.29 4.93 -7.37
N LYS A 47 1.88 5.72 -8.27
CA LYS A 47 1.91 5.40 -9.71
C LYS A 47 2.60 4.06 -9.99
N ALA A 48 3.64 3.73 -9.22
CA ALA A 48 4.32 2.44 -9.36
C ALA A 48 3.44 1.27 -8.90
N LEU A 49 2.64 1.46 -7.84
CA LEU A 49 1.64 0.48 -7.39
C LEU A 49 0.51 0.34 -8.42
N GLU A 50 -0.02 1.45 -8.92
CA GLU A 50 -1.06 1.50 -9.96
C GLU A 50 -0.61 0.81 -11.26
N ALA A 51 0.66 0.95 -11.64
CA ALA A 51 1.21 0.28 -12.83
C ALA A 51 1.15 -1.26 -12.74
N LEU A 52 1.19 -1.84 -11.53
CA LEU A 52 1.01 -3.29 -11.34
C LEU A 52 -0.45 -3.71 -11.51
N GLU A 53 -1.39 -2.86 -11.07
CA GLU A 53 -2.83 -3.06 -11.28
C GLU A 53 -3.16 -2.97 -12.78
N ASP A 54 -2.57 -2.01 -13.50
CA ASP A 54 -2.70 -1.88 -14.96
C ASP A 54 -2.18 -3.10 -15.71
N GLN A 55 -1.04 -3.66 -15.28
CA GLN A 55 -0.50 -4.91 -15.80
C GLN A 55 -1.41 -6.11 -15.51
N CYS A 56 -2.20 -6.05 -14.43
CA CYS A 56 -3.14 -7.10 -14.04
C CYS A 56 -4.44 -7.07 -14.85
N MET A 57 -4.84 -5.89 -15.36
CA MET A 57 -6.11 -5.73 -16.08
C MET A 57 -6.31 -6.70 -17.27
N PRO A 58 -5.32 -6.97 -18.16
CA PRO A 58 -5.48 -7.90 -19.27
C PRO A 58 -5.69 -9.36 -18.84
N HIS A 59 -5.28 -9.71 -17.61
CA HIS A 59 -5.42 -11.03 -17.02
C HIS A 59 -6.69 -11.16 -16.16
N THR A 60 -7.49 -10.10 -16.08
CA THR A 60 -8.63 -10.02 -15.17
C THR A 60 -9.94 -10.09 -15.92
N ASP A 61 -10.68 -11.17 -15.69
CA ASP A 61 -12.09 -11.25 -16.05
C ASP A 61 -12.96 -10.83 -14.85
N PRO A 62 -13.74 -9.73 -14.95
CA PRO A 62 -14.58 -9.23 -13.87
C PRO A 62 -15.68 -10.18 -13.38
N ASP A 63 -15.97 -11.24 -14.14
CA ASP A 63 -17.00 -12.22 -13.84
C ASP A 63 -16.41 -13.55 -13.34
N SER A 64 -15.08 -13.68 -13.32
CA SER A 64 -14.39 -14.85 -12.76
C SER A 64 -14.33 -14.79 -11.23
N GLU A 65 -14.64 -15.91 -10.58
CA GLU A 65 -14.45 -16.12 -9.14
C GLU A 65 -13.05 -16.67 -8.81
N GLU A 66 -12.35 -17.25 -9.79
CA GLU A 66 -11.00 -17.79 -9.61
C GLU A 66 -9.90 -16.77 -9.96
N PHE A 67 -8.75 -16.92 -9.30
CA PHE A 67 -7.55 -16.13 -9.56
C PHE A 67 -6.54 -16.92 -10.39
N SER A 68 -6.07 -16.32 -11.47
CA SER A 68 -4.97 -16.84 -12.28
C SER A 68 -3.62 -16.70 -11.56
N PHE A 69 -2.65 -17.53 -11.96
CA PHE A 69 -1.27 -17.41 -11.47
C PHE A 69 -0.67 -16.02 -11.72
N ALA A 70 -0.97 -15.40 -12.86
CA ALA A 70 -0.49 -14.06 -13.18
C ALA A 70 -1.02 -13.00 -12.19
N GLN A 71 -2.31 -13.10 -11.80
CA GLN A 71 -2.90 -12.21 -10.79
C GLN A 71 -2.22 -12.39 -9.42
N GLN A 72 -1.92 -13.63 -9.03
CA GLN A 72 -1.22 -13.91 -7.78
C GLN A 72 0.22 -13.38 -7.77
N GLU A 73 0.97 -13.56 -8.87
CA GLU A 73 2.35 -13.05 -8.97
C GLU A 73 2.41 -11.52 -8.96
N LEU A 74 1.49 -10.86 -9.65
CA LEU A 74 1.38 -9.40 -9.66
C LEU A 74 0.97 -8.86 -8.28
N HIS A 75 -0.02 -9.47 -7.63
CA HIS A 75 -0.42 -9.10 -6.27
C HIS A 75 0.73 -9.28 -5.26
N ALA A 76 1.43 -10.41 -5.31
CA ALA A 76 2.60 -10.61 -4.45
C ALA A 76 3.71 -9.58 -4.70
N THR A 77 3.85 -9.09 -5.94
CA THR A 77 4.78 -8.01 -6.28
C THR A 77 4.30 -6.67 -5.76
N PHE A 78 3.00 -6.40 -5.84
CA PHE A 78 2.36 -5.21 -5.29
C PHE A 78 2.56 -5.12 -3.77
N VAL A 79 2.28 -6.20 -3.03
CA VAL A 79 2.46 -6.26 -1.57
C VAL A 79 3.91 -5.96 -1.19
N ARG A 80 4.88 -6.66 -1.80
CA ARG A 80 6.31 -6.42 -1.52
C ARG A 80 6.73 -4.98 -1.80
N LEU A 81 6.18 -4.37 -2.85
CA LEU A 81 6.51 -3.00 -3.20
C LEU A 81 5.91 -2.01 -2.19
N LEU A 82 4.64 -2.19 -1.81
CA LEU A 82 3.98 -1.41 -0.76
C LEU A 82 4.72 -1.51 0.57
N GLU A 83 5.07 -2.71 1.01
CA GLU A 83 5.87 -2.93 2.22
C GLU A 83 7.22 -2.19 2.15
N SER A 84 7.90 -2.23 1.00
CA SER A 84 9.17 -1.52 0.83
C SER A 84 9.04 0.00 0.95
N TYR A 85 7.92 0.56 0.49
CA TYR A 85 7.62 1.98 0.64
C TYR A 85 7.38 2.37 2.10
N VAL A 86 6.57 1.58 2.80
CA VAL A 86 6.28 1.80 4.23
C VAL A 86 7.56 1.68 5.06
N GLU A 87 8.38 0.66 4.81
CA GLU A 87 9.64 0.48 5.51
C GLU A 87 10.62 1.63 5.21
N ALA A 88 10.72 2.06 3.95
CA ALA A 88 11.56 3.18 3.57
C ALA A 88 11.12 4.48 4.26
N TYR A 89 9.81 4.71 4.39
CA TYR A 89 9.28 5.84 5.13
C TYR A 89 9.63 5.76 6.62
N ILE A 90 9.41 4.62 7.28
CA ILE A 90 9.78 4.42 8.69
C ILE A 90 11.28 4.67 8.91
N ARG A 91 12.14 4.18 8.01
CA ARG A 91 13.58 4.44 8.06
C ARG A 91 13.91 5.93 7.91
N SER A 92 13.17 6.66 7.08
CA SER A 92 13.33 8.12 6.92
C SER A 92 13.03 8.90 8.21
N LEU A 93 12.18 8.34 9.09
CA LEU A 93 11.89 8.87 10.43
C LEU A 93 12.96 8.50 11.48
N GLY A 94 14.02 7.79 11.08
CA GLY A 94 15.05 7.29 12.00
C GLY A 94 14.54 6.18 12.92
N ARG A 95 13.62 5.35 12.42
CA ARG A 95 13.05 4.19 13.12
C ARG A 95 13.20 2.92 12.27
N THR A 96 12.92 1.79 12.89
CA THR A 96 12.90 0.47 12.25
C THR A 96 11.48 -0.07 12.18
N LEU A 97 11.27 -1.07 11.33
CA LEU A 97 9.99 -1.78 11.27
C LEU A 97 9.64 -2.47 12.61
N ALA A 98 10.66 -2.93 13.34
CA ALA A 98 10.48 -3.48 14.69
C ALA A 98 9.91 -2.42 15.66
N ASP A 99 10.46 -1.20 15.64
CA ASP A 99 9.96 -0.08 16.47
C ASP A 99 8.49 0.23 16.15
N PHE A 100 8.08 0.13 14.89
CA PHE A 100 6.69 0.32 14.48
C PHE A 100 5.77 -0.77 15.02
N TYR A 101 6.15 -2.05 14.92
CA TYR A 101 5.36 -3.14 15.49
C TYR A 101 5.27 -3.08 17.01
N ASP A 102 6.34 -2.70 17.69
CA ASP A 102 6.32 -2.51 19.15
C ASP A 102 5.39 -1.36 19.52
N ALA A 103 5.43 -0.24 18.79
CA ALA A 103 4.51 0.87 18.98
C ALA A 103 3.04 0.45 18.80
N LEU A 104 2.72 -0.38 17.80
CA LEU A 104 1.37 -0.90 17.60
C LEU A 104 0.91 -1.79 18.76
N ARG A 105 1.80 -2.64 19.30
CA ARG A 105 1.49 -3.49 20.47
C ARG A 105 1.24 -2.64 21.71
N GLU A 106 2.09 -1.66 21.97
CA GLU A 106 1.95 -0.76 23.11
C GLU A 106 0.63 0.02 23.08
N LEU A 107 0.20 0.49 21.90
CA LEU A 107 -1.07 1.19 21.73
C LEU A 107 -2.28 0.27 21.86
N LYS A 108 -2.16 -0.99 21.45
CA LYS A 108 -3.22 -2.00 21.59
C LYS A 108 -3.43 -2.40 23.06
N ASP A 109 -2.35 -2.53 23.83
CA ASP A 109 -2.38 -2.93 25.23
C ASP A 109 -2.66 -1.74 26.18
N GLY A 110 -2.37 -0.51 25.74
CA GLY A 110 -2.61 0.73 26.45
C GLY A 110 -4.05 1.23 26.31
N SER A 111 -4.94 0.80 27.21
CA SER A 111 -6.31 1.31 27.32
C SER A 111 -6.34 2.84 27.55
N GLY A 112 -6.69 3.66 26.53
CA GLY A 112 -7.17 5.02 26.78
C GLY A 112 -7.01 6.10 25.71
N ALA A 113 -6.16 5.94 24.69
CA ALA A 113 -6.12 6.89 23.58
C ALA A 113 -7.06 6.41 22.45
N PRO A 114 -7.80 7.31 21.77
CA PRO A 114 -8.63 6.89 20.64
C PRO A 114 -7.72 6.29 19.57
N MET A 115 -7.79 4.97 19.41
CA MET A 115 -7.00 4.15 18.50
C MET A 115 -7.43 4.33 17.02
N LEU A 116 -8.27 5.34 16.73
CA LEU A 116 -8.95 5.53 15.45
C LEU A 116 -7.94 5.60 14.30
N ASP A 117 -6.90 6.44 14.42
CA ASP A 117 -5.93 6.65 13.34
C ASP A 117 -4.99 5.44 13.12
N ALA A 118 -4.77 4.61 14.16
CA ALA A 118 -3.90 3.43 14.08
C ALA A 118 -4.64 2.22 13.48
N SER A 119 -5.94 2.09 13.76
CA SER A 119 -6.78 1.03 13.20
C SER A 119 -6.88 1.19 11.69
N ASP A 120 -7.23 2.40 11.22
CA ASP A 120 -7.46 2.65 9.78
C ASP A 120 -6.21 2.37 8.93
N CYS A 121 -5.02 2.65 9.48
CA CYS A 121 -3.74 2.32 8.86
C CYS A 121 -3.51 0.82 8.71
N LEU A 122 -3.82 0.06 9.76
CA LEU A 122 -3.69 -1.39 9.73
C LEU A 122 -4.73 -2.01 8.80
N ASP A 123 -5.97 -1.51 8.84
CA ASP A 123 -7.06 -1.95 7.98
C ASP A 123 -6.69 -1.76 6.51
N THR A 124 -6.11 -0.60 6.14
CA THR A 124 -5.61 -0.36 4.77
C THR A 124 -4.52 -1.36 4.37
N LEU A 125 -3.54 -1.64 5.24
CA LEU A 125 -2.48 -2.61 4.92
C LEU A 125 -3.05 -4.03 4.77
N TYR A 126 -3.97 -4.43 5.65
CA TYR A 126 -4.64 -5.73 5.58
C TYR A 126 -5.50 -5.88 4.32
N GLU A 127 -6.24 -4.84 3.94
CA GLU A 127 -7.01 -4.83 2.70
C GLU A 127 -6.11 -5.01 1.48
N MET A 128 -4.95 -4.35 1.45
CA MET A 128 -4.01 -4.44 0.34
C MET A 128 -3.25 -5.78 0.30
N GLU A 129 -3.04 -6.43 1.44
CA GLU A 129 -2.52 -7.80 1.53
C GLU A 129 -3.54 -8.84 1.05
N ASP A 130 -4.85 -8.56 1.14
CA ASP A 130 -5.88 -9.47 0.64
C ASP A 130 -6.05 -9.33 -0.89
N ILE A 131 -5.63 -10.36 -1.62
CA ILE A 131 -5.78 -10.41 -3.09
C ILE A 131 -7.23 -10.18 -3.54
N ARG A 132 -8.23 -10.54 -2.72
CA ARG A 132 -9.65 -10.33 -3.04
C ARG A 132 -10.01 -8.85 -3.07
N CYS A 133 -9.57 -8.08 -2.07
CA CYS A 133 -9.80 -6.65 -2.04
C CYS A 133 -9.05 -5.95 -3.18
N TRP A 134 -7.78 -6.32 -3.38
CA TRP A 134 -6.96 -5.76 -4.45
C TRP A 134 -7.57 -6.03 -5.83
N ILE A 135 -7.96 -7.28 -6.12
CA ILE A 135 -8.50 -7.65 -7.43
C ILE A 135 -9.90 -7.06 -7.67
N ASP A 136 -10.70 -6.83 -6.63
CA ASP A 136 -12.00 -6.17 -6.78
C ASP A 136 -11.84 -4.73 -7.30
N GLY A 137 -10.80 -4.02 -6.84
CA GLY A 137 -10.38 -2.73 -7.41
C GLY A 137 -10.01 -2.84 -8.90
N VAL A 138 -9.20 -3.83 -9.26
CA VAL A 138 -8.81 -4.10 -10.66
C VAL A 138 -10.04 -4.44 -11.52
N LYS A 139 -10.95 -5.30 -11.03
CA LYS A 139 -12.20 -5.67 -11.71
C LYS A 139 -13.08 -4.45 -11.94
N ALA A 140 -13.21 -3.55 -10.97
CA ALA A 140 -13.96 -2.31 -11.12
C ALA A 140 -13.38 -1.43 -12.25
N ARG A 141 -12.05 -1.29 -12.33
CA ARG A 141 -11.38 -0.56 -13.42
C ARG A 141 -11.56 -1.22 -14.78
N VAL A 142 -11.48 -2.55 -14.85
CA VAL A 142 -11.77 -3.30 -16.10
C VAL A 142 -13.21 -3.07 -16.55
N ARG A 143 -14.20 -3.14 -15.65
CA ARG A 143 -15.61 -2.83 -15.95
C ARG A 143 -15.76 -1.40 -16.44
N TYR A 144 -15.16 -0.43 -15.76
CA TYR A 144 -15.18 0.97 -16.16
C TYR A 144 -14.63 1.16 -17.58
N LYS A 145 -13.48 0.55 -17.88
CA LYS A 145 -12.84 0.60 -19.21
C LYS A 145 -13.68 -0.10 -20.28
N ARG A 146 -14.33 -1.22 -19.98
CA ARG A 146 -15.27 -1.89 -20.91
C ARG A 146 -16.47 -1.00 -21.25
N LEU A 147 -17.00 -0.27 -20.26
CA LEU A 147 -18.17 0.62 -20.43
C LEU A 147 -17.83 1.94 -21.15
N HIS A 148 -16.64 2.51 -20.93
CA HIS A 148 -16.29 3.85 -21.39
C HIS A 148 -15.22 3.87 -22.50
N GLY A 149 -14.48 2.77 -22.69
CA GLY A 149 -13.41 2.64 -23.68
C GLY A 149 -13.90 2.50 -25.13
N SER A 150 -15.19 2.23 -25.36
CA SER A 150 -15.77 2.14 -26.71
C SER A 150 -16.18 3.50 -27.31
N LYS A 151 -15.92 4.64 -26.64
CA LYS A 151 -16.24 5.99 -27.15
C LYS A 151 -15.09 6.75 -27.81
N VAL A 152 -13.97 6.07 -28.11
CA VAL A 152 -12.88 6.67 -28.89
C VAL A 152 -12.62 5.82 -30.13
N SER A 153 -13.43 6.05 -31.17
CA SER A 153 -13.11 5.81 -32.58
C SER A 153 -13.94 6.78 -33.42
#